data_AF-A0A3M1Z7Y3-F1
#
_entry.id   AF-A0A3M1Z7Y3-F1
#
_cell.length_a   1.000
_cell.length_b   1.000
_cell.length_c   1.000
_cell.angle_alpha   90.00
_cell.angle_beta   90.00
_cell.angle_gamma   90.00
#
_symmetry.space_group_name_H-M   'P 1'
#
loop_
_entity.id
_entity.type
_entity.pdbx_description
1 polymer ?
#
loop_
_entity_poly.entity_id
_entity_poly.type
_entity_poly.pdbx_seq_one_letter_code
_entity_poly.pdbx_strand_id
1 'polypeptide(L)'
;MKTKIGFLFAFLLFAFLLFASGCKTYWSKQQKAWNHIESMSDGALLVRLQTGNRTVEALKNAGHPERAAKAREKQKLRNEWIVRAFEHHFDFCPVYFFYSDQSDAVLKGDWSVLMDVNLAPLSPKKAAFKTWYIGEFGLTQDALSKNADPDEIPSVSQGVKSLVLKDGRFVQLRRPFPYQTRLFDDSEAGYAKTVANCNAALKDYHRVAGLKKGKFELKRRYKSLKTEQ
;
A
#
# COMPACT_ATOMS: atom_id res chain seq x y z
N MET A 1 -25.59 31.74 -42.42
CA MET A 1 -26.13 30.61 -41.61
C MET A 1 -25.31 29.33 -41.68
N LYS A 2 -24.67 28.97 -42.80
CA LYS A 2 -23.90 27.71 -42.94
C LYS A 2 -22.66 27.57 -42.04
N THR A 3 -22.03 28.68 -41.64
CA THR A 3 -20.81 28.69 -40.82
C THR A 3 -21.05 28.41 -39.33
N LYS A 4 -22.24 28.70 -38.79
CA LYS A 4 -22.55 28.43 -37.36
C LYS A 4 -22.87 26.95 -37.08
N ILE A 5 -23.38 26.24 -38.07
CA ILE A 5 -23.71 24.79 -37.97
C ILE A 5 -22.43 23.95 -37.95
N GLY A 6 -21.43 24.28 -38.77
CA GLY A 6 -20.14 23.59 -38.77
C GLY A 6 -19.36 23.73 -37.45
N PHE A 7 -19.43 24.91 -36.82
CA PHE A 7 -18.77 25.16 -35.54
C PHE A 7 -19.44 24.40 -34.38
N LEU A 8 -20.76 24.30 -34.39
CA LEU A 8 -21.52 23.52 -33.39
C LEU A 8 -21.24 22.01 -33.53
N PHE A 9 -21.13 21.50 -34.77
CA PHE A 9 -20.80 20.11 -35.03
C PHE A 9 -19.36 19.77 -34.61
N ALA A 10 -18.39 20.65 -34.90
CA ALA A 10 -17.00 20.47 -34.47
C ALA A 10 -16.86 20.50 -32.94
N PHE A 11 -17.60 21.36 -32.24
CA PHE A 11 -17.61 21.43 -30.78
C PHE A 11 -18.22 20.18 -30.13
N LEU A 12 -19.32 19.66 -30.69
CA LEU A 12 -19.92 18.40 -30.24
C LEU A 12 -19.01 17.19 -30.48
N LEU A 13 -18.28 17.16 -31.62
CA LEU A 13 -17.32 16.09 -31.92
C LEU A 13 -16.12 16.13 -30.95
N PHE A 14 -15.63 17.32 -30.61
CA PHE A 14 -14.54 17.50 -29.65
C PHE A 14 -14.96 17.12 -28.22
N ALA A 15 -16.18 17.49 -27.81
CA ALA A 15 -16.75 17.06 -26.52
C ALA A 15 -16.91 15.53 -26.44
N PHE A 16 -17.29 14.86 -27.53
CA PHE A 16 -17.42 13.41 -27.58
C PHE A 16 -16.07 12.68 -27.44
N LEU A 17 -15.01 13.22 -28.06
CA LEU A 17 -13.64 12.68 -27.94
C LEU A 17 -13.07 12.82 -26.51
N LEU A 18 -13.40 13.89 -25.80
CA LEU A 18 -12.99 14.07 -24.41
C LEU A 18 -13.70 13.07 -23.47
N PHE A 19 -14.95 12.70 -23.73
CA PHE A 19 -15.71 11.73 -22.91
C PHE A 19 -15.24 10.27 -23.08
N ALA A 20 -14.82 9.86 -24.29
CA ALA A 20 -14.40 8.47 -24.55
C ALA A 20 -13.09 8.08 -23.82
N SER A 21 -12.24 9.06 -23.53
CA SER A 21 -10.90 8.88 -22.94
C SER A 21 -10.94 8.45 -21.46
N GLY A 22 -11.92 8.93 -20.68
CA GLY A 22 -11.96 8.70 -19.22
C GLY A 22 -12.27 7.26 -18.80
N CYS A 23 -12.98 6.50 -19.66
CA CYS A 23 -13.40 5.15 -19.33
C CYS A 23 -12.22 4.16 -19.34
N LYS A 24 -11.34 4.21 -20.35
CA LYS A 24 -10.17 3.31 -20.48
C LYS A 24 -9.20 3.43 -19.30
N THR A 25 -8.95 4.66 -18.83
CA THR A 25 -8.08 4.94 -17.68
C THR A 25 -8.63 4.39 -16.36
N TYR A 26 -9.95 4.42 -16.16
CA TYR A 26 -10.59 3.84 -14.97
C TYR A 26 -10.40 2.32 -14.91
N TRP A 27 -10.69 1.63 -16.02
CA TRP A 27 -10.55 0.17 -16.09
C TRP A 27 -9.11 -0.31 -15.91
N SER A 28 -8.13 0.41 -16.48
CA SER A 28 -6.72 0.08 -16.26
C SER A 28 -6.32 0.16 -14.78
N LYS A 29 -6.73 1.22 -14.08
CA LYS A 29 -6.50 1.35 -12.63
C LYS A 29 -7.20 0.26 -11.83
N GLN A 30 -8.43 -0.08 -12.21
CA GLN A 30 -9.21 -1.14 -11.57
C GLN A 30 -8.55 -2.51 -11.77
N GLN A 31 -8.07 -2.82 -12.97
CA GLN A 31 -7.37 -4.07 -13.27
C GLN A 31 -6.06 -4.19 -12.46
N LYS A 32 -5.28 -3.10 -12.39
CA LYS A 32 -4.06 -3.08 -11.56
C LYS A 32 -4.38 -3.39 -10.09
N ALA A 33 -5.43 -2.77 -9.55
CA ALA A 33 -5.85 -3.01 -8.17
C ALA A 33 -6.37 -4.44 -7.93
N TRP A 34 -7.06 -5.04 -8.90
CA TRP A 34 -7.43 -6.47 -8.85
C TRP A 34 -6.21 -7.38 -8.85
N ASN A 35 -5.24 -7.12 -9.73
CA ASN A 35 -4.01 -7.90 -9.75
C ASN A 35 -3.24 -7.76 -8.43
N HIS A 36 -3.24 -6.57 -7.81
CA HIS A 36 -2.60 -6.36 -6.52
C HIS A 36 -3.25 -7.17 -5.41
N ILE A 37 -4.59 -7.15 -5.30
CA ILE A 37 -5.26 -7.87 -4.22
C ILE A 37 -5.12 -9.39 -4.36
N GLU A 38 -5.16 -9.92 -5.58
CA GLU A 38 -4.91 -11.35 -5.86
C GLU A 38 -3.45 -11.73 -5.55
N SER A 39 -2.49 -10.91 -5.99
CA SER A 39 -1.07 -11.17 -5.72
C SER A 39 -0.73 -11.06 -4.24
N MET A 40 -1.47 -10.25 -3.48
CA MET A 40 -1.28 -10.07 -2.04
C MET A 40 -1.91 -11.23 -1.26
N SER A 41 -3.09 -11.70 -1.65
CA SER A 41 -3.74 -12.84 -0.98
C SER A 41 -2.90 -14.12 -1.06
N ASP A 42 -2.21 -14.33 -2.19
CA ASP A 42 -1.37 -15.50 -2.43
C ASP A 42 0.11 -15.27 -2.03
N GLY A 43 0.43 -14.06 -1.58
CA GLY A 43 1.79 -13.60 -1.26
C GLY A 43 2.04 -13.49 0.24
N ALA A 44 2.90 -12.54 0.61
CA ALA A 44 3.14 -12.17 2.00
C ALA A 44 3.16 -10.64 2.20
N LEU A 45 2.82 -10.20 3.40
CA LEU A 45 2.99 -8.82 3.85
C LEU A 45 4.22 -8.70 4.74
N LEU A 46 5.20 -7.90 4.30
CA LEU A 46 6.40 -7.57 5.05
C LEU A 46 6.19 -6.25 5.81
N VAL A 47 6.06 -6.32 7.12
CA VAL A 47 5.81 -5.16 7.97
C VAL A 47 7.14 -4.55 8.41
N ARG A 48 7.35 -3.29 8.01
CA ARG A 48 8.55 -2.52 8.33
C ARG A 48 8.42 -1.86 9.71
N LEU A 49 9.27 -2.27 10.64
CA LEU A 49 9.37 -1.73 12.00
C LEU A 49 10.43 -0.61 12.06
N GLN A 50 10.09 0.53 12.65
CA GLN A 50 11.02 1.67 12.68
C GLN A 50 12.10 1.48 13.75
N THR A 51 13.36 1.77 13.43
CA THR A 51 14.46 1.71 14.42
C THR A 51 14.68 3.04 15.15
N GLY A 52 14.34 4.16 14.52
CA GLY A 52 14.48 5.50 15.12
C GLY A 52 15.93 5.95 15.32
N ASN A 53 16.91 5.24 14.75
CA ASN A 53 18.36 5.47 14.94
C ASN A 53 18.73 6.94 14.72
N ARG A 54 18.22 7.58 13.65
CA ARG A 54 18.50 9.00 13.35
C ARG A 54 18.10 9.95 14.49
N THR A 55 16.94 9.73 15.10
CA THR A 55 16.45 10.56 16.21
C THR A 55 17.25 10.31 17.48
N VAL A 56 17.58 9.05 17.76
CA VAL A 56 18.39 8.66 18.92
C VAL A 56 19.79 9.27 18.84
N GLU A 57 20.47 9.13 17.70
CA GLU A 57 21.81 9.68 17.51
C GLU A 57 21.81 11.23 17.50
N ALA A 58 20.80 11.87 16.90
CA ALA A 58 20.67 13.32 16.96
C ALA A 58 20.53 13.84 18.40
N LEU A 59 19.76 13.16 19.25
CA LEU A 59 19.59 13.53 20.67
C LEU A 59 20.88 13.31 21.47
N LYS A 60 21.62 12.23 21.21
CA LYS A 60 22.93 12.00 21.84
C LYS A 60 23.92 13.09 21.47
N ASN A 61 24.04 13.40 20.18
CA ASN A 61 24.95 14.43 19.67
C ASN A 61 24.60 15.83 20.19
N ALA A 62 23.32 16.08 20.49
CA ALA A 62 22.84 17.30 21.13
C ALA A 62 23.03 17.34 22.66
N GLY A 63 23.71 16.35 23.27
CA GLY A 63 23.95 16.30 24.71
C GLY A 63 22.71 15.90 25.54
N HIS A 64 21.77 15.15 24.96
CA HIS A 64 20.55 14.71 25.63
C HIS A 64 20.41 13.18 25.71
N PRO A 65 21.32 12.47 26.41
CA PRO A 65 21.33 11.00 26.45
C PRO A 65 20.07 10.39 27.06
N GLU A 66 19.49 11.02 28.09
CA GLU A 66 18.24 10.55 28.69
C GLU A 66 17.05 10.62 27.72
N ARG A 67 16.98 11.69 26.92
CA ARG A 67 15.93 11.83 25.89
C ARG A 67 16.13 10.80 24.78
N ALA A 68 17.38 10.51 24.42
CA ALA A 68 17.71 9.47 23.45
C ALA A 68 17.26 8.07 23.95
N ALA A 69 17.49 7.76 25.24
CA ALA A 69 17.01 6.52 25.85
C ALA A 69 15.49 6.43 25.83
N LYS A 70 14.78 7.49 26.25
CA LYS A 70 13.30 7.55 26.20
C LYS A 70 12.76 7.39 24.77
N ALA A 71 13.42 7.99 23.78
CA ALA A 71 13.04 7.84 22.37
C ALA A 71 13.19 6.40 21.88
N ARG A 72 14.27 5.70 22.30
CA ARG A 72 14.51 4.29 21.98
C ARG A 72 13.47 3.37 22.60
N GLU A 73 13.17 3.54 23.89
CA GLU A 73 12.13 2.75 24.57
C GLU A 73 10.75 2.97 23.94
N LYS A 74 10.40 4.23 23.63
CA LYS A 74 9.13 4.53 22.94
C LYS A 74 9.07 3.86 21.56
N GLN A 75 10.18 3.83 20.82
CA GLN A 75 10.24 3.16 19.52
C GLN A 75 10.09 1.64 19.64
N LYS A 76 10.76 1.03 20.62
CA LYS A 76 10.65 -0.40 20.92
C LYS A 76 9.21 -0.78 21.26
N LEU A 77 8.58 -0.03 22.18
CA LEU A 77 7.20 -0.25 22.60
C LEU A 77 6.21 -0.13 21.43
N ARG A 78 6.38 0.86 20.55
CA ARG A 78 5.57 0.96 19.32
C ARG A 78 5.74 -0.26 18.41
N ASN A 79 6.96 -0.74 18.22
CA ASN A 79 7.20 -1.91 17.38
C ASN A 79 6.53 -3.16 17.98
N GLU A 80 6.58 -3.33 19.31
CA GLU A 80 5.86 -4.41 20.01
C GLU A 80 4.35 -4.32 19.78
N TRP A 81 3.75 -3.13 19.91
CA TRP A 81 2.32 -2.92 19.63
C TRP A 81 1.95 -3.24 18.19
N ILE A 82 2.79 -2.86 17.22
CA ILE A 82 2.57 -3.16 15.81
C ILE A 82 2.57 -4.68 15.59
N VAL A 83 3.57 -5.39 16.12
CA VAL A 83 3.69 -6.85 16.00
C VAL A 83 2.46 -7.54 16.58
N ARG A 84 2.08 -7.21 17.82
CA ARG A 84 0.87 -7.76 18.47
C ARG A 84 -0.40 -7.45 17.68
N ALA A 85 -0.52 -6.25 17.12
CA ALA A 85 -1.68 -5.88 16.32
C ALA A 85 -1.80 -6.74 15.06
N PHE A 86 -0.69 -7.03 14.38
CA PHE A 86 -0.69 -7.95 13.23
C PHE A 86 -0.96 -9.39 13.64
N GLU A 87 -0.36 -9.87 14.73
CA GLU A 87 -0.60 -11.22 15.27
C GLU A 87 -2.08 -11.51 15.51
N HIS A 88 -2.78 -10.59 16.16
CA HIS A 88 -4.15 -10.83 16.63
C HIS A 88 -5.25 -10.38 15.67
N HIS A 89 -4.95 -9.47 14.74
CA HIS A 89 -5.98 -8.82 13.92
C HIS A 89 -5.77 -8.90 12.41
N PHE A 90 -4.68 -9.51 11.95
CA PHE A 90 -4.38 -9.63 10.52
C PHE A 90 -4.17 -11.08 10.09
N ASP A 91 -5.04 -11.54 9.21
CA ASP A 91 -5.07 -12.92 8.68
C ASP A 91 -5.38 -12.95 7.17
N PHE A 92 -5.26 -11.81 6.48
CA PHE A 92 -5.50 -11.75 5.03
C PHE A 92 -4.44 -12.52 4.22
N CYS A 93 -3.18 -12.49 4.67
CA CYS A 93 -2.05 -13.22 4.11
C CYS A 93 -0.96 -13.40 5.20
N PRO A 94 0.04 -14.28 5.00
CA PRO A 94 1.18 -14.40 5.90
C PRO A 94 1.88 -13.06 6.15
N VAL A 95 2.30 -12.82 7.39
CA VAL A 95 2.97 -11.60 7.83
C VAL A 95 4.37 -11.91 8.36
N TYR A 96 5.34 -11.10 7.94
CA TYR A 96 6.71 -11.12 8.47
C TYR A 96 7.17 -9.71 8.79
N PHE A 97 8.18 -9.58 9.63
CA PHE A 97 8.67 -8.28 10.10
C PHE A 97 10.12 -8.05 9.70
N PHE A 98 10.50 -6.80 9.49
CA PHE A 98 11.90 -6.41 9.32
C PHE A 98 12.11 -4.98 9.84
N TYR A 99 13.34 -4.66 10.22
CA TYR A 99 13.67 -3.32 10.69
C TYR A 99 13.92 -2.34 9.54
N SER A 100 13.62 -1.06 9.77
CA SER A 100 13.67 -0.02 8.76
C SER A 100 15.05 0.24 8.16
N ASP A 101 16.11 -0.12 8.89
CA ASP A 101 17.51 -0.06 8.43
C ASP A 101 17.91 -1.26 7.54
N GLN A 102 17.06 -2.29 7.45
CA GLN A 102 17.22 -3.44 6.55
C GLN A 102 16.42 -3.29 5.24
N SER A 103 15.88 -2.10 4.96
CA SER A 103 15.10 -1.84 3.75
C SER A 103 15.84 -2.18 2.45
N ASP A 104 17.14 -1.88 2.38
CA ASP A 104 17.96 -2.17 1.20
C ASP A 104 18.14 -3.68 0.98
N ALA A 105 18.24 -4.45 2.06
CA ALA A 105 18.33 -5.91 2.00
C ALA A 105 17.02 -6.50 1.46
N VAL A 106 15.87 -6.06 1.99
CA VAL A 106 14.55 -6.47 1.51
C VAL A 106 14.32 -6.09 0.05
N LEU A 107 14.72 -4.89 -0.37
CA LEU A 107 14.60 -4.45 -1.77
C LEU A 107 15.43 -5.32 -2.73
N LYS A 108 16.57 -5.83 -2.26
CA LYS A 108 17.44 -6.76 -3.00
C LYS A 108 16.98 -8.22 -2.92
N GLY A 109 15.89 -8.51 -2.19
CA GLY A 109 15.37 -9.85 -2.01
C GLY A 109 16.15 -10.71 -1.01
N ASP A 110 16.92 -10.09 -0.11
CA ASP A 110 17.56 -10.80 1.00
C ASP A 110 16.53 -11.04 2.12
N TRP A 111 16.04 -12.27 2.21
CA TRP A 111 15.02 -12.68 3.19
C TRP A 111 15.60 -13.08 4.54
N SER A 112 16.92 -13.09 4.72
CA SER A 112 17.57 -13.43 6.00
C SER A 112 17.29 -12.41 7.10
N VAL A 113 16.90 -11.18 6.72
CA VAL A 113 16.54 -10.09 7.62
C VAL A 113 15.10 -10.16 8.13
N LEU A 114 14.30 -11.10 7.61
CA LEU A 114 12.91 -11.26 8.01
C LEU A 114 12.81 -11.96 9.36
N MET A 115 11.81 -11.56 10.11
CA MET A 115 11.48 -12.09 11.43
C MET A 115 10.03 -12.57 11.47
N ASP A 116 9.76 -13.52 12.36
CA ASP A 116 8.40 -13.93 12.69
C ASP A 116 7.76 -13.00 13.74
N VAL A 117 6.57 -13.37 14.21
CA VAL A 117 5.79 -12.62 15.19
C VAL A 117 6.46 -12.51 16.56
N ASN A 118 7.40 -13.39 16.88
CA ASN A 118 8.20 -13.31 18.11
C ASN A 118 9.47 -12.47 17.90
N LEU A 119 9.61 -11.81 16.75
CA LEU A 119 10.81 -11.12 16.31
C LEU A 119 12.04 -12.04 16.23
N ALA A 120 11.84 -13.34 16.04
CA ALA A 120 12.91 -14.30 15.83
C ALA A 120 13.25 -14.39 14.33
N PRO A 121 14.52 -14.57 13.94
CA PRO A 121 14.91 -14.73 12.53
C PRO A 121 14.13 -15.84 11.84
N LEU A 122 13.65 -15.57 10.63
CA LEU A 122 12.84 -16.49 9.87
C LEU A 122 13.70 -17.57 9.22
N SER A 123 13.32 -18.84 9.37
CA SER A 123 14.00 -19.94 8.66
C SER A 123 13.76 -19.83 7.13
N PRO A 124 14.73 -20.17 6.27
CA PRO A 124 14.58 -20.06 4.81
C PRO A 124 13.35 -20.77 4.23
N LYS A 125 12.94 -21.91 4.80
CA LYS A 125 11.74 -22.65 4.38
C LYS A 125 10.43 -21.88 4.60
N LYS A 126 10.38 -20.99 5.60
CA LYS A 126 9.21 -20.16 5.90
C LYS A 126 9.12 -18.91 5.02
N ALA A 127 10.23 -18.48 4.43
CA ALA A 127 10.27 -17.31 3.53
C ALA A 127 9.83 -17.62 2.08
N ALA A 128 9.12 -18.73 1.85
CA ALA A 128 8.74 -19.17 0.51
C ALA A 128 7.45 -18.46 0.03
N PHE A 129 7.58 -17.22 -0.44
CA PHE A 129 6.51 -16.48 -1.12
C PHE A 129 6.99 -15.95 -2.48
N LYS A 130 6.10 -15.95 -3.48
CA LYS A 130 6.43 -15.48 -4.85
C LYS A 130 6.27 -13.97 -5.00
N THR A 131 5.34 -13.40 -4.25
CA THR A 131 4.95 -12.00 -4.29
C THR A 131 4.95 -11.46 -2.87
N TRP A 132 5.36 -10.21 -2.71
CA TRP A 132 5.34 -9.54 -1.41
C TRP A 132 4.91 -8.09 -1.54
N TYR A 133 4.32 -7.61 -0.45
CA TYR A 133 3.94 -6.22 -0.24
C TYR A 133 4.57 -5.72 1.05
N ILE A 134 4.64 -4.41 1.21
CA ILE A 134 5.21 -3.80 2.40
C ILE A 134 4.13 -3.04 3.15
N GLY A 135 4.02 -3.30 4.46
CA GLY A 135 3.18 -2.54 5.38
C GLY A 135 4.04 -1.67 6.27
N GLU A 136 3.70 -0.39 6.42
CA GLU A 136 4.46 0.54 7.26
C GLU A 136 3.53 1.52 7.96
N PHE A 137 3.72 1.69 9.28
CA PHE A 137 3.14 2.83 9.98
C PHE A 137 3.99 4.07 9.75
N GLY A 138 3.39 5.07 9.11
CA GLY A 138 4.09 6.29 8.70
C GLY A 138 3.13 7.35 8.17
N LEU A 139 3.69 8.41 7.60
CA LEU A 139 2.91 9.43 6.92
C LEU A 139 2.70 9.00 5.46
N THR A 140 1.53 9.28 4.91
CA THR A 140 1.22 8.95 3.52
C THR A 140 2.02 9.83 2.55
N GLN A 141 2.30 9.30 1.36
CA GLN A 141 3.01 10.01 0.29
C GLN A 141 2.13 11.05 -0.42
N ASP A 142 0.81 10.96 -0.25
CA ASP A 142 -0.20 11.75 -1.00
C ASP A 142 -0.23 13.25 -0.67
N ALA A 143 0.64 13.75 0.22
CA ALA A 143 0.64 15.15 0.64
C ALA A 143 1.58 16.07 -0.16
N LEU A 144 2.38 15.55 -1.11
CA LEU A 144 3.16 16.41 -2.00
C LEU A 144 2.90 16.10 -3.48
N SER A 145 2.37 17.12 -4.15
CA SER A 145 2.30 17.34 -5.60
C SER A 145 1.38 16.44 -6.42
N LYS A 146 0.28 17.04 -6.92
CA LYS A 146 -0.51 16.50 -8.05
C LYS A 146 0.31 16.35 -9.36
N ASN A 147 1.56 16.82 -9.36
CA ASN A 147 2.49 16.82 -10.50
C ASN A 147 3.74 15.96 -10.29
N ALA A 148 3.88 15.24 -9.16
CA ALA A 148 5.01 14.33 -8.97
C ALA A 148 4.86 13.08 -9.84
N ASP A 149 5.97 12.64 -10.42
CA ASP A 149 6.03 11.39 -11.18
C ASP A 149 5.54 10.24 -10.28
N PRO A 150 4.58 9.40 -10.71
CA PRO A 150 4.07 8.29 -9.90
C PRO A 150 5.14 7.29 -9.46
N ASP A 151 6.31 7.25 -10.08
CA ASP A 151 7.43 6.38 -9.71
C ASP A 151 8.51 7.10 -8.86
N GLU A 152 8.36 8.40 -8.59
CA GLU A 152 9.29 9.17 -7.76
C GLU A 152 9.00 8.97 -6.26
N ILE A 153 10.00 8.53 -5.50
CA ILE A 153 9.91 8.38 -4.04
C ILE A 153 9.97 9.78 -3.42
N PRO A 154 8.89 10.31 -2.81
CA PRO A 154 8.92 11.66 -2.25
C PRO A 154 9.90 11.74 -1.08
N SER A 155 10.76 12.76 -1.11
CA SER A 155 11.81 12.98 -0.11
C SER A 155 11.28 13.40 1.28
N VAL A 156 10.03 13.88 1.37
CA VAL A 156 9.38 14.27 2.63
C VAL A 156 7.90 13.87 2.59
N SER A 157 7.48 12.97 3.47
CA SER A 157 6.07 12.61 3.62
C SER A 157 5.34 13.66 4.48
N GLN A 158 4.42 14.43 3.90
CA GLN A 158 3.56 15.38 4.63
C GLN A 158 2.15 14.82 4.94
N GLY A 159 1.97 13.51 4.74
CA GLY A 159 0.66 12.85 4.79
C GLY A 159 0.11 12.61 6.18
N VAL A 160 -1.01 11.90 6.22
CA VAL A 160 -1.69 11.54 7.47
C VAL A 160 -1.04 10.28 8.05
N LYS A 161 -0.79 10.26 9.36
CA LYS A 161 -0.32 9.04 10.05
C LYS A 161 -1.27 7.88 9.79
N SER A 162 -0.76 6.81 9.20
CA SER A 162 -1.54 5.68 8.71
C SER A 162 -0.69 4.40 8.72
N LEU A 163 -1.34 3.24 8.72
CA LEU A 163 -0.78 2.03 8.13
C LEU A 163 -0.90 2.18 6.62
N VAL A 164 0.24 2.13 5.93
CA VAL A 164 0.36 2.33 4.47
C VAL A 164 0.87 1.05 3.83
N LEU A 165 0.20 0.63 2.75
CA LEU A 165 0.57 -0.53 1.94
C LEU A 165 1.32 -0.07 0.68
N LYS A 166 2.42 -0.75 0.40
CA LYS A 166 3.35 -0.47 -0.69
C LYS A 166 3.61 -1.76 -1.49
N ASP A 167 3.98 -1.61 -2.75
CA ASP A 167 4.51 -2.72 -3.55
C ASP A 167 5.90 -3.17 -3.04
N GLY A 168 6.43 -4.26 -3.60
CA GLY A 168 7.76 -4.78 -3.25
C GLY A 168 8.93 -3.82 -3.55
N ARG A 169 8.68 -2.70 -4.24
CA ARG A 169 9.66 -1.64 -4.55
C ARG A 169 9.51 -0.43 -3.61
N PHE A 170 8.77 -0.57 -2.50
CA PHE A 170 8.47 0.48 -1.53
C PHE A 170 7.64 1.65 -2.10
N VAL A 171 6.97 1.47 -3.24
CA VAL A 171 6.08 2.48 -3.83
C VAL A 171 4.68 2.33 -3.23
N GLN A 172 4.11 3.42 -2.72
CA GLN A 172 2.77 3.40 -2.14
C GLN A 172 1.72 3.00 -3.19
N LEU A 173 0.89 2.02 -2.84
CA LEU A 173 -0.25 1.64 -3.68
C LEU A 173 -1.28 2.78 -3.73
N ARG A 174 -2.14 2.77 -4.74
CA ARG A 174 -3.13 3.85 -4.96
C ARG A 174 -4.54 3.30 -5.14
N ARG A 175 -5.52 4.19 -5.02
CA ARG A 175 -6.92 3.88 -5.36
C ARG A 175 -7.01 3.27 -6.77
N PRO A 176 -7.89 2.28 -6.98
CA PRO A 176 -8.98 1.87 -6.09
C PRO A 176 -8.62 0.79 -5.04
N PHE A 177 -7.36 0.37 -4.93
CA PHE A 177 -6.91 -0.57 -3.88
C PHE A 177 -7.02 0.08 -2.48
N PRO A 178 -7.37 -0.65 -1.41
CA PRO A 178 -7.38 -0.13 -0.03
C PRO A 178 -5.95 -0.01 0.53
N TYR A 179 -5.20 1.01 0.08
CA TYR A 179 -3.76 1.13 0.36
C TYR A 179 -3.39 1.79 1.70
N GLN A 180 -4.35 2.39 2.40
CA GLN A 180 -4.05 3.09 3.66
C GLN A 180 -5.19 2.96 4.66
N THR A 181 -4.84 2.89 5.94
CA THR A 181 -5.78 3.00 7.06
C THR A 181 -5.22 3.98 8.08
N ARG A 182 -5.98 5.02 8.40
CA ARG A 182 -5.54 6.12 9.27
C ARG A 182 -5.33 5.64 10.70
N LEU A 183 -4.21 6.05 11.30
CA LEU A 183 -3.92 5.93 12.73
C LEU A 183 -4.31 7.24 13.41
N PHE A 184 -5.25 7.18 14.35
CA PHE A 184 -5.76 8.37 15.04
C PHE A 184 -5.00 8.67 16.35
N ASP A 185 -4.50 7.63 17.01
CA ASP A 185 -3.82 7.72 18.30
C ASP A 185 -2.60 6.77 18.34
N ASP A 186 -1.53 7.21 19.00
CA ASP A 186 -0.27 6.45 19.15
C ASP A 186 -0.33 5.58 20.42
N SER A 187 -1.30 4.66 20.47
CA SER A 187 -1.52 3.70 21.56
C SER A 187 -1.68 2.28 21.02
N GLU A 188 -1.48 1.27 21.87
CA GLU A 188 -1.69 -0.14 21.51
C GLU A 188 -3.05 -0.40 20.86
N ALA A 189 -4.13 0.11 21.46
CA ALA A 189 -5.48 0.00 20.92
C ALA A 189 -5.63 0.70 19.56
N GLY A 190 -4.94 1.83 19.37
CA GLY A 190 -4.88 2.56 18.10
C GLY A 190 -4.24 1.72 16.98
N TYR A 191 -3.10 1.07 17.26
CA TYR A 191 -2.46 0.15 16.31
C TYR A 191 -3.35 -1.06 16.01
N ALA A 192 -3.88 -1.72 17.04
CA ALA A 192 -4.78 -2.88 16.92
C ALA A 192 -5.99 -2.57 16.03
N LYS A 193 -6.69 -1.46 16.31
CA LYS A 193 -7.84 -1.01 15.52
C LYS A 193 -7.46 -0.68 14.08
N THR A 194 -6.31 -0.05 13.86
CA THR A 194 -5.85 0.31 12.52
C THR A 194 -5.54 -0.93 11.68
N VAL A 195 -4.88 -1.93 12.27
CA VAL A 195 -4.60 -3.21 11.60
C VAL A 195 -5.89 -3.97 11.32
N ALA A 196 -6.80 -4.08 12.28
CA ALA A 196 -8.10 -4.74 12.10
C ALA A 196 -8.91 -4.13 10.94
N ASN A 197 -8.95 -2.79 10.88
CA ASN A 197 -9.64 -2.07 9.81
C ASN A 197 -8.98 -2.29 8.44
N CYS A 198 -7.65 -2.30 8.39
CA CYS A 198 -6.90 -2.61 7.17
C CYS A 198 -7.22 -4.03 6.66
N ASN A 199 -7.16 -5.01 7.56
CA ASN A 199 -7.48 -6.41 7.27
C ASN A 199 -8.92 -6.56 6.74
N ALA A 200 -9.90 -5.93 7.41
CA ALA A 200 -11.29 -5.94 6.97
C ALA A 200 -11.46 -5.30 5.58
N ALA A 201 -10.79 -4.17 5.32
CA ALA A 201 -10.85 -3.50 4.03
C ALA A 201 -10.25 -4.35 2.90
N LEU A 202 -9.14 -5.07 3.15
CA LEU A 202 -8.54 -5.99 2.20
C LEU A 202 -9.47 -7.18 1.90
N LYS A 203 -10.04 -7.81 2.94
CA LYS A 203 -10.99 -8.92 2.79
C LYS A 203 -12.23 -8.49 2.00
N ASP A 204 -12.82 -7.35 2.33
CA ASP A 204 -13.98 -6.83 1.61
C ASP A 204 -13.65 -6.52 0.15
N TYR A 205 -12.51 -5.85 -0.08
CA TYR A 205 -12.06 -5.54 -1.43
C TYR A 205 -11.80 -6.80 -2.26
N HIS A 206 -11.14 -7.81 -1.70
CA HIS A 206 -10.87 -9.08 -2.38
C HIS A 206 -12.17 -9.79 -2.79
N ARG A 207 -13.14 -9.86 -1.88
CA ARG A 207 -14.48 -10.43 -2.15
C ARG A 207 -15.20 -9.68 -3.28
N VAL A 208 -15.21 -8.35 -3.24
CA VAL A 208 -15.88 -7.53 -4.26
C VAL A 208 -15.13 -7.55 -5.60
N ALA A 209 -13.80 -7.61 -5.56
CA ALA A 209 -12.93 -7.68 -6.74
C ALA A 209 -13.24 -8.92 -7.58
N GLY A 210 -13.31 -10.11 -6.95
CA GLY A 210 -13.65 -11.35 -7.64
C GLY A 210 -14.99 -11.27 -8.38
N LEU A 211 -16.03 -10.73 -7.73
CA LEU A 211 -17.35 -10.55 -8.35
C LEU A 211 -17.33 -9.59 -9.55
N LYS A 212 -16.64 -8.45 -9.40
CA LYS A 212 -16.58 -7.43 -10.47
C LYS A 212 -15.73 -7.89 -11.66
N LYS A 213 -14.61 -8.57 -11.39
CA LYS A 213 -13.72 -9.12 -12.42
C LYS A 213 -14.44 -10.19 -13.25
N GLY A 214 -15.14 -11.13 -12.61
CA GLY A 214 -15.92 -12.14 -13.33
C GLY A 214 -17.01 -11.55 -14.23
N LYS A 215 -17.79 -10.57 -13.74
CA LYS A 215 -18.78 -9.85 -14.56
C LYS A 215 -18.15 -9.14 -15.76
N PHE A 216 -16.98 -8.55 -15.56
CA PHE A 216 -16.26 -7.84 -16.61
C PHE A 216 -15.76 -8.80 -17.71
N GLU A 217 -15.16 -9.93 -17.31
CA GLU A 217 -14.66 -10.95 -18.25
C GLU A 217 -15.78 -11.59 -19.07
N LEU A 218 -16.92 -11.90 -18.43
CA LEU A 218 -18.12 -12.39 -19.12
C LEU A 218 -18.62 -11.39 -20.17
N LYS A 219 -18.70 -10.10 -19.82
CA LYS A 219 -19.12 -9.06 -20.77
C LYS A 219 -18.15 -8.92 -21.95
N ARG A 220 -16.84 -9.08 -21.70
CA ARG A 220 -15.81 -9.03 -22.75
C ARG A 220 -15.95 -10.22 -23.70
N ARG A 221 -16.12 -11.44 -23.17
CA ARG A 221 -16.33 -12.67 -23.94
C ARG A 221 -17.61 -12.64 -24.77
N TYR A 222 -18.71 -12.17 -24.18
CA TYR A 222 -19.96 -11.99 -24.92
C TYR A 222 -19.81 -11.04 -26.12
N LYS A 223 -19.08 -9.93 -25.92
CA LYS A 223 -18.83 -8.96 -26.99
C LYS A 223 -17.95 -9.53 -28.11
N SER A 224 -16.92 -10.32 -27.79
CA SER A 224 -16.07 -10.94 -28.82
C SER A 224 -16.86 -11.93 -29.68
N LEU A 225 -17.65 -12.80 -29.05
CA LEU A 225 -18.51 -13.76 -29.75
C LEU A 225 -19.51 -13.10 -30.70
N LYS A 226 -20.06 -11.94 -30.32
CA LYS A 226 -20.99 -11.18 -31.17
C LYS A 226 -20.31 -10.45 -32.33
N THR A 227 -18.99 -10.25 -32.28
CA THR A 227 -18.23 -9.57 -33.34
C THR A 227 -17.70 -10.58 -34.37
N GLU A 228 -17.70 -11.87 -34.04
CA GLU A 228 -17.30 -12.98 -34.92
C GLU A 228 -18.48 -13.59 -35.72
N GLN A 229 -19.72 -13.13 -35.47
CA GLN A 229 -20.94 -13.47 -36.20
C GLN A 229 -21.34 -12.32 -37.14
#